data_AF-A0A955UEM0-F1
#
_entry.id   AF-A0A955UEM0-F1
#
_cell.length_a   1.000
_cell.length_b   1.000
_cell.length_c   1.000
_cell.angle_alpha   90.00
_cell.angle_beta   90.00
_cell.angle_gamma   90.00
#
_symmetry.space_group_name_H-M   'P 1'
#
loop_
_entity.id
_entity.type
_entity.pdbx_description
1 polymer ?
#
loop_
_entity_poly.entity_id
_entity_poly.type
_entity_poly.pdbx_seq_one_letter_code
_entity_poly.pdbx_strand_id
1 'polypeptide(L)'
;MAADHQLTQAREGAELVHHTGPPGRVEGADGVRLLDYRVRTEEVVTQDGAMLAGGSLRSVSLSHPKRVGIMGHVGNENLGDESIIAAVIQNIRDRWPDAEICGFTIMPVDTQKRHGIPSFPIRRGSVSVLPGSPTADFVATSDVTAAEPTSGSASGAQATNSLLTQRVKEIVKAIPILSTLMRGVMAALEVIPMIGKEFGFLVESRQRIKGLDLLLIAGSHQLNDFVDGPWAFPYTVLKWTLLARNAGAKVVFLSLGAGPIETWLGRRFLRYALQQASYRSYRDVTSKRWVDTLQGFDADQIVPDLAFSLRFSIRSPESDRSSRPLVVGINLLPFYGDYWFESDAEKYQAYVAKLAGFADWLVERGGEVRFIPTQLKVDPEVATDVINQMKTKSKTEYAKLIVEPTFQSLDDLLSALSELDIVVATRYHGILLSLALQKPVLAIAYHDKSRDLMKWFGLGNYVIEGKTFRVEELTDRFAALEKHSASITSSLREQMPKFKSSLQIQYDTVFNLIDG
;
A
#
# COMPACT_ATOMS: atom_id res chain seq x y z
N MET A 1 53.50 -12.39 -38.36
CA MET A 1 53.67 -12.61 -39.81
C MET A 1 52.30 -12.33 -40.43
N ALA A 2 52.04 -11.09 -40.87
CA ALA A 2 52.33 -10.56 -42.22
C ALA A 2 51.52 -11.37 -43.27
N ALA A 3 50.36 -10.89 -43.75
CA ALA A 3 50.10 -9.78 -44.69
C ALA A 3 50.10 -10.25 -46.15
N ASP A 4 48.97 -10.07 -46.85
CA ASP A 4 48.78 -9.50 -48.21
C ASP A 4 47.38 -9.89 -48.76
N HIS A 5 46.47 -8.95 -49.07
CA HIS A 5 46.31 -8.16 -50.31
C HIS A 5 45.79 -9.00 -51.51
N GLN A 6 44.86 -8.59 -52.37
CA GLN A 6 43.97 -7.43 -52.52
C GLN A 6 43.06 -7.68 -53.77
N LEU A 7 42.16 -6.73 -54.08
CA LEU A 7 41.51 -6.40 -55.39
C LEU A 7 40.08 -6.97 -55.65
N THR A 8 39.00 -6.19 -55.41
CA THR A 8 38.27 -5.19 -56.29
C THR A 8 37.14 -5.83 -57.11
N GLN A 9 35.99 -5.24 -57.45
CA GLN A 9 35.42 -3.88 -57.45
C GLN A 9 33.91 -4.02 -57.75
N ALA A 10 33.04 -3.13 -57.25
CA ALA A 10 32.01 -2.40 -58.03
C ALA A 10 31.09 -1.59 -57.10
N ARG A 11 30.98 -0.28 -57.40
CA ARG A 11 30.15 0.75 -56.78
C ARG A 11 28.95 1.04 -57.70
N GLU A 12 27.85 1.55 -57.11
CA GLU A 12 26.94 2.62 -57.58
C GLU A 12 25.90 2.82 -56.45
N GLY A 13 25.71 4.00 -55.81
CA GLY A 13 25.11 5.26 -56.30
C GLY A 13 23.57 5.19 -56.13
N ALA A 14 22.78 6.09 -55.53
CA ALA A 14 22.94 7.46 -55.05
C ALA A 14 21.74 7.87 -54.15
N GLU A 15 21.97 8.92 -53.34
CA GLU A 15 21.10 10.00 -52.81
C GLU A 15 19.65 9.77 -52.31
N LEU A 16 19.43 10.18 -51.05
CA LEU A 16 18.12 10.49 -50.46
C LEU A 16 17.97 12.01 -50.29
N VAL A 17 16.95 12.57 -50.92
CA VAL A 17 16.61 13.99 -50.97
C VAL A 17 15.85 14.43 -49.71
N HIS A 18 16.29 15.54 -49.11
CA HIS A 18 15.54 16.33 -48.12
C HIS A 18 14.47 17.19 -48.81
N HIS A 19 13.26 17.25 -48.24
CA HIS A 19 12.28 18.31 -48.53
C HIS A 19 11.67 18.89 -47.24
N THR A 20 11.63 20.21 -47.20
CA THR A 20 11.12 21.09 -46.12
C THR A 20 9.90 21.90 -46.59
N GLY A 21 8.91 22.08 -45.70
CA GLY A 21 7.90 23.17 -45.70
C GLY A 21 6.44 22.75 -45.47
N PRO A 22 5.50 23.66 -45.11
CA PRO A 22 5.38 24.49 -43.88
C PRO A 22 4.05 24.19 -43.09
N PRO A 23 3.69 24.89 -41.98
CA PRO A 23 2.74 24.38 -40.99
C PRO A 23 1.28 24.79 -41.23
N GLY A 24 0.33 23.90 -40.92
CA GLY A 24 -1.11 24.18 -40.90
C GLY A 24 -1.72 23.92 -39.52
N ARG A 25 -2.37 24.94 -38.96
CA ARG A 25 -3.22 24.87 -37.75
C ARG A 25 -4.56 24.21 -38.08
N VAL A 26 -5.01 23.26 -37.27
CA VAL A 26 -6.43 22.94 -37.05
C VAL A 26 -6.64 22.62 -35.58
N GLU A 27 -7.49 23.41 -34.92
CA GLU A 27 -8.07 23.16 -33.61
C GLU A 27 -9.18 22.10 -33.71
N GLY A 28 -9.40 21.30 -32.65
CA GLY A 28 -10.69 20.64 -32.42
C GLY A 28 -10.65 19.21 -31.89
N ALA A 29 -11.04 19.08 -30.61
CA ALA A 29 -11.91 18.07 -29.99
C ALA A 29 -11.59 16.56 -30.04
N ASP A 30 -11.60 15.97 -28.84
CA ASP A 30 -12.07 14.62 -28.45
C ASP A 30 -11.72 13.42 -29.34
N GLY A 31 -10.80 12.58 -28.84
CA GLY A 31 -10.42 11.32 -29.46
C GLY A 31 -10.16 10.21 -28.45
N VAL A 32 -11.24 9.54 -28.04
CA VAL A 32 -11.21 8.20 -27.43
C VAL A 32 -10.52 7.24 -28.41
N ARG A 33 -9.37 6.66 -28.01
CA ARG A 33 -8.74 5.57 -28.77
C ARG A 33 -9.48 4.27 -28.52
N LEU A 34 -10.33 3.87 -29.48
CA LEU A 34 -10.75 2.50 -29.69
C LEU A 34 -9.53 1.68 -30.16
N LEU A 35 -9.13 0.69 -29.37
CA LEU A 35 -8.16 -0.32 -29.79
C LEU A 35 -8.92 -1.42 -30.53
N ASP A 36 -8.65 -1.54 -31.83
CA ASP A 36 -9.10 -2.61 -32.71
C ASP A 36 -8.60 -3.97 -32.20
N TYR A 37 -9.53 -4.82 -31.75
CA TYR A 37 -9.31 -6.23 -31.52
C TYR A 37 -9.48 -6.98 -32.86
N ARG A 38 -8.38 -7.35 -33.51
CA ARG A 38 -8.41 -8.30 -34.64
C ARG A 38 -8.53 -9.72 -34.10
N VAL A 39 -9.73 -10.27 -34.15
CA VAL A 39 -10.01 -11.70 -34.03
C VAL A 39 -9.53 -12.40 -35.31
N ARG A 40 -8.59 -13.35 -35.18
CA ARG A 40 -8.29 -14.34 -36.22
C ARG A 40 -9.00 -15.64 -35.86
N THR A 41 -10.08 -15.92 -36.56
CA THR A 41 -10.68 -17.26 -36.66
C THR A 41 -10.98 -17.50 -38.13
N GLU A 42 -10.11 -18.25 -38.81
CA GLU A 42 -10.45 -18.93 -40.06
C GLU A 42 -10.28 -20.43 -39.80
N GLU A 43 -11.38 -21.10 -39.49
CA GLU A 43 -11.52 -22.54 -39.66
C GLU A 43 -11.89 -22.80 -41.12
N VAL A 44 -10.97 -23.41 -41.85
CA VAL A 44 -11.26 -24.01 -43.16
C VAL A 44 -11.72 -25.44 -42.91
N VAL A 45 -13.01 -25.68 -43.12
CA VAL A 45 -13.59 -27.03 -43.18
C VAL A 45 -13.32 -27.61 -44.57
N THR A 46 -12.59 -28.72 -44.65
CA THR A 46 -12.58 -29.59 -45.83
C THR A 46 -12.99 -31.00 -45.45
N GLN A 47 -13.98 -31.53 -46.16
CA GLN A 47 -14.48 -32.90 -46.07
C GLN A 47 -13.48 -33.91 -46.67
N ASP A 48 -13.42 -35.08 -46.03
CA ASP A 48 -12.93 -36.40 -46.48
C ASP A 48 -11.42 -36.64 -46.73
N GLY A 49 -10.90 -37.69 -46.07
CA GLY A 49 -9.69 -38.43 -46.46
C GLY A 49 -8.76 -38.82 -45.31
N ALA A 50 -8.65 -40.11 -45.01
CA ALA A 50 -7.97 -40.69 -43.84
C ALA A 50 -6.42 -40.71 -43.89
N MET A 51 -5.82 -40.98 -42.70
CA MET A 51 -4.53 -41.68 -42.42
C MET A 51 -3.23 -40.84 -42.61
N LEU A 52 -2.22 -40.75 -41.73
CA LEU A 52 -1.64 -41.67 -40.72
C LEU A 52 -0.79 -40.93 -39.64
N ALA A 53 -0.86 -41.48 -38.42
CA ALA A 53 0.23 -41.76 -37.45
C ALA A 53 1.27 -40.70 -37.04
N GLY A 54 1.40 -40.53 -35.71
CA GLY A 54 2.71 -40.28 -35.08
C GLY A 54 2.85 -39.00 -34.28
N GLY A 55 1.96 -38.73 -33.33
CA GLY A 55 2.18 -37.66 -32.35
C GLY A 55 1.35 -37.92 -31.10
N SER A 56 2.03 -38.16 -29.99
CA SER A 56 1.40 -38.21 -28.66
C SER A 56 0.63 -36.91 -28.46
N LEU A 57 -0.70 -36.95 -28.59
CA LEU A 57 -1.59 -35.92 -28.11
C LEU A 57 -1.39 -35.85 -26.60
N ARG A 58 -0.52 -34.95 -26.14
CA ARG A 58 -0.59 -34.47 -24.76
C ARG A 58 -1.98 -33.87 -24.65
N SER A 59 -2.83 -34.50 -23.83
CA SER A 59 -4.07 -33.88 -23.39
C SER A 59 -3.70 -32.50 -22.84
N VAL A 60 -4.02 -31.45 -23.58
CA VAL A 60 -4.03 -30.10 -23.03
C VAL A 60 -5.17 -30.14 -22.04
N SER A 61 -4.84 -30.38 -20.77
CA SER A 61 -5.78 -30.15 -19.69
C SER A 61 -6.20 -28.69 -19.82
N LEU A 62 -7.45 -28.46 -20.21
CA LEU A 62 -8.07 -27.14 -20.18
C LEU A 62 -8.30 -26.79 -18.70
N SER A 63 -7.21 -26.58 -17.96
CA SER A 63 -7.28 -26.07 -16.60
C SER A 63 -7.87 -24.68 -16.69
N HIS A 64 -9.00 -24.45 -16.00
CA HIS A 64 -9.55 -23.10 -15.88
C HIS A 64 -8.46 -22.14 -15.36
N PRO A 65 -8.46 -20.88 -15.82
CA PRO A 65 -7.57 -19.85 -15.28
C PRO A 65 -7.64 -19.82 -13.76
N LYS A 66 -6.49 -19.75 -13.08
CA LYS A 66 -6.45 -19.66 -11.62
C LYS A 66 -7.09 -18.35 -11.19
N ARG A 67 -8.04 -18.41 -10.26
CA ARG A 67 -8.80 -17.24 -9.78
C ARG A 67 -8.30 -16.85 -8.39
N VAL A 68 -7.56 -15.75 -8.31
CA VAL A 68 -6.84 -15.32 -7.09
C VAL A 68 -7.39 -13.98 -6.59
N GLY A 69 -7.88 -13.97 -5.35
CA GLY A 69 -8.26 -12.75 -4.64
C GLY A 69 -7.10 -12.22 -3.81
N ILE A 70 -6.86 -10.91 -3.83
CA ILE A 70 -5.89 -10.22 -2.97
C ILE A 70 -6.66 -9.30 -2.01
N MET A 71 -6.55 -9.55 -0.72
CA MET A 71 -7.19 -8.76 0.33
C MET A 71 -6.17 -7.92 1.09
N GLY A 72 -6.45 -6.63 1.24
CA GLY A 72 -5.63 -5.72 2.02
C GLY A 72 -6.36 -4.44 2.44
N HIS A 73 -5.95 -3.84 3.56
CA HIS A 73 -6.43 -2.52 3.96
C HIS A 73 -5.69 -1.41 3.19
N VAL A 74 -5.86 -1.41 1.86
CA VAL A 74 -5.11 -0.60 0.88
C VAL A 74 -6.07 0.21 -0.03
N GLY A 75 -5.52 0.94 -1.01
CA GLY A 75 -6.28 1.85 -1.89
C GLY A 75 -6.41 3.28 -1.35
N ASN A 76 -5.61 3.65 -0.36
CA ASN A 76 -5.68 4.97 0.29
C ASN A 76 -4.51 5.87 -0.10
N GLU A 77 -4.02 5.73 -1.35
CA GLU A 77 -2.89 6.49 -1.90
C GLU A 77 -1.57 6.31 -1.13
N ASN A 78 -1.47 5.25 -0.32
CA ASN A 78 -0.24 4.82 0.31
C ASN A 78 0.61 4.00 -0.67
N LEU A 79 1.45 4.67 -1.46
CA LEU A 79 2.35 4.01 -2.41
C LEU A 79 3.21 2.91 -1.77
N GLY A 80 3.51 3.02 -0.48
CA GLY A 80 4.15 1.95 0.28
C GLY A 80 3.34 0.65 0.31
N ASP A 81 2.07 0.71 0.70
CA ASP A 81 1.19 -0.46 0.68
C ASP A 81 0.85 -0.89 -0.77
N GLU A 82 0.75 0.05 -1.71
CA GLU A 82 0.54 -0.28 -3.13
C GLU A 82 1.71 -1.08 -3.71
N SER A 83 2.94 -0.89 -3.21
CA SER A 83 4.09 -1.70 -3.60
C SER A 83 3.96 -3.19 -3.23
N ILE A 84 3.28 -3.48 -2.12
CA ILE A 84 2.98 -4.86 -1.69
C ILE A 84 2.02 -5.51 -2.69
N ILE A 85 0.95 -4.80 -3.05
CA ILE A 85 -0.05 -5.30 -3.98
C ILE A 85 0.56 -5.50 -5.37
N ALA A 86 1.34 -4.53 -5.85
CA ALA A 86 2.07 -4.65 -7.11
C ALA A 86 3.00 -5.88 -7.12
N ALA A 87 3.73 -6.12 -6.03
CA ALA A 87 4.63 -7.27 -5.91
C ALA A 87 3.86 -8.59 -5.96
N VAL A 88 2.73 -8.71 -5.25
CA VAL A 88 1.88 -9.90 -5.27
C VAL A 88 1.33 -10.15 -6.67
N ILE A 89 0.81 -9.13 -7.34
CA ILE A 89 0.28 -9.25 -8.71
C ILE A 89 1.37 -9.71 -9.68
N GLN A 90 2.58 -9.13 -9.61
CA GLN A 90 3.70 -9.56 -10.44
C GLN A 90 4.02 -11.05 -10.24
N ASN A 91 4.17 -11.51 -8.99
CA ASN A 91 4.49 -12.91 -8.72
C ASN A 91 3.35 -13.87 -9.13
N ILE A 92 2.09 -13.48 -9.00
CA ILE A 92 0.96 -14.28 -9.51
C ILE A 92 1.05 -14.41 -11.04
N ARG A 93 1.23 -13.30 -11.76
CA ARG A 93 1.31 -13.30 -13.23
C ARG A 93 2.55 -14.01 -13.76
N ASP A 94 3.66 -13.98 -13.02
CA ASP A 94 4.85 -14.77 -13.34
C ASP A 94 4.58 -16.28 -13.28
N ARG A 95 3.81 -16.72 -12.27
CA ARG A 95 3.45 -18.13 -12.09
C ARG A 95 2.37 -18.59 -13.05
N TRP A 96 1.34 -17.76 -13.23
CA TRP A 96 0.15 -18.02 -14.03
C TRP A 96 -0.21 -16.76 -14.85
N PRO A 97 0.30 -16.65 -16.08
CA PRO A 97 0.07 -15.47 -16.93
C PRO A 97 -1.41 -15.15 -17.20
N ASP A 98 -2.23 -16.20 -17.27
CA ASP A 98 -3.67 -16.09 -17.56
C ASP A 98 -4.54 -15.97 -16.29
N ALA A 99 -3.95 -15.83 -15.10
CA ALA A 99 -4.70 -15.79 -13.85
C ALA A 99 -5.71 -14.62 -13.79
N GLU A 100 -6.92 -14.92 -13.34
CA GLU A 100 -7.91 -13.91 -13.00
C GLU A 100 -7.64 -13.38 -11.60
N ILE A 101 -7.20 -12.12 -11.50
CA ILE A 101 -6.87 -11.48 -10.23
C ILE A 101 -7.94 -10.45 -9.87
N CYS A 102 -8.43 -10.49 -8.63
CA CYS A 102 -9.29 -9.43 -8.10
C CYS A 102 -8.81 -8.90 -6.74
N GLY A 103 -9.09 -7.63 -6.47
CA GLY A 103 -8.77 -6.95 -5.22
C GLY A 103 -9.96 -6.90 -4.27
N PHE A 104 -9.70 -7.08 -2.99
CA PHE A 104 -10.62 -6.77 -1.90
C PHE A 104 -9.95 -5.73 -1.01
N THR A 105 -10.34 -4.46 -1.15
CA THR A 105 -9.62 -3.33 -0.53
C THR A 105 -10.55 -2.32 0.14
N ILE A 106 -9.98 -1.38 0.91
CA ILE A 106 -10.76 -0.34 1.61
C ILE A 106 -11.31 0.68 0.61
N MET A 107 -10.54 1.00 -0.42
CA MET A 107 -10.93 1.93 -1.49
C MET A 107 -10.69 1.29 -2.86
N PRO A 108 -11.68 0.52 -3.36
CA PRO A 108 -11.51 -0.29 -4.57
C PRO A 108 -11.18 0.50 -5.83
N VAL A 109 -11.68 1.73 -5.94
CA VAL A 109 -11.48 2.59 -7.12
C VAL A 109 -10.01 2.96 -7.29
N ASP A 110 -9.32 3.29 -6.19
CA ASP A 110 -7.89 3.62 -6.23
C ASP A 110 -7.07 2.37 -6.58
N THR A 111 -7.35 1.23 -5.94
CA THR A 111 -6.69 -0.04 -6.25
C THR A 111 -6.87 -0.43 -7.72
N GLN A 112 -8.09 -0.33 -8.25
CA GLN A 112 -8.37 -0.63 -9.65
C GLN A 112 -7.65 0.33 -10.60
N LYS A 113 -7.64 1.63 -10.30
CA LYS A 113 -6.92 2.64 -11.09
C LYS A 113 -5.42 2.35 -11.16
N ARG A 114 -4.80 1.93 -10.06
CA ARG A 114 -3.35 1.72 -9.96
C ARG A 114 -2.89 0.38 -10.53
N HIS A 115 -3.65 -0.68 -10.29
CA HIS A 115 -3.20 -2.05 -10.59
C HIS A 115 -3.90 -2.69 -11.78
N GLY A 116 -4.97 -2.06 -12.29
CA GLY A 116 -5.73 -2.57 -13.44
C GLY A 116 -6.45 -3.89 -13.16
N ILE A 117 -6.79 -4.18 -11.90
CA ILE A 117 -7.55 -5.37 -11.50
C ILE A 117 -8.96 -4.99 -10.99
N PRO A 118 -9.99 -5.80 -11.28
CA PRO A 118 -11.31 -5.62 -10.65
C PRO A 118 -11.17 -5.60 -9.13
N SER A 119 -11.72 -4.59 -8.47
CA SER A 119 -11.56 -4.43 -7.02
C SER A 119 -12.91 -4.20 -6.34
N PHE A 120 -13.05 -4.69 -5.12
CA PHE A 120 -14.30 -4.68 -4.34
C PHE A 120 -14.07 -4.30 -2.88
N PRO A 121 -15.07 -3.70 -2.20
CA PRO A 121 -14.90 -3.20 -0.83
C PRO A 121 -14.79 -4.33 0.19
N ILE A 122 -13.86 -4.21 1.16
CA ILE A 122 -13.76 -5.16 2.29
C ILE A 122 -14.68 -4.85 3.47
N ARG A 123 -15.18 -3.61 3.54
CA ARG A 123 -16.10 -3.14 4.58
C ARG A 123 -17.32 -2.47 3.96
N ARG A 124 -18.43 -2.55 4.66
CA ARG A 124 -19.64 -1.81 4.32
C ARG A 124 -19.36 -0.30 4.39
N GLY A 125 -19.78 0.46 3.37
CA GLY A 125 -19.60 1.92 3.34
C GLY A 125 -18.23 2.38 2.84
N SER A 126 -17.30 1.47 2.55
CA SER A 126 -16.15 1.73 1.69
C SER A 126 -16.66 2.10 0.29
N VAL A 127 -16.69 3.38 -0.04
CA VAL A 127 -17.39 3.85 -1.23
C VAL A 127 -16.58 3.55 -2.49
N SER A 128 -17.23 3.00 -3.52
CA SER A 128 -16.74 3.08 -4.90
C SER A 128 -17.19 4.41 -5.51
N VAL A 129 -16.54 5.53 -5.17
CA VAL A 129 -16.85 6.81 -5.84
C VAL A 129 -15.93 6.98 -7.03
N LEU A 130 -16.51 7.25 -8.20
CA LEU A 130 -15.82 7.84 -9.35
C LEU A 130 -15.20 9.19 -8.94
N PRO A 131 -14.14 9.66 -9.64
CA PRO A 131 -13.49 10.92 -9.27
C PRO A 131 -14.46 12.11 -9.39
N GLY A 132 -14.62 12.90 -8.32
CA GLY A 132 -15.31 14.20 -8.37
C GLY A 132 -16.49 14.44 -7.43
N SER A 133 -16.72 13.63 -6.39
CA SER A 133 -17.73 13.94 -5.35
C SER A 133 -17.07 14.25 -4.00
N PRO A 134 -17.58 15.19 -3.19
CA PRO A 134 -16.98 15.60 -1.93
C PRO A 134 -16.88 14.40 -0.97
N THR A 135 -15.71 14.26 -0.36
CA THR A 135 -15.28 13.12 0.44
C THR A 135 -16.19 12.91 1.65
N ALA A 136 -16.68 11.68 1.82
CA ALA A 136 -16.97 11.16 3.15
C ALA A 136 -15.62 10.92 3.82
N ASP A 137 -15.14 11.94 4.51
CA ASP A 137 -13.93 11.89 5.30
C ASP A 137 -14.07 10.80 6.36
N PHE A 138 -13.21 9.77 6.28
CA PHE A 138 -12.91 8.92 7.43
C PHE A 138 -12.11 9.77 8.42
N VAL A 139 -12.83 10.64 9.13
CA VAL A 139 -12.37 11.29 10.35
C VAL A 139 -12.60 10.29 11.48
N ALA A 140 -11.52 9.99 12.20
CA ALA A 140 -11.63 9.51 13.57
C ALA A 140 -12.21 10.65 14.42
N THR A 141 -13.52 10.66 14.63
CA THR A 141 -14.15 11.51 15.64
C THR A 141 -14.83 10.65 16.69
N SER A 142 -14.11 10.43 17.78
CA SER A 142 -14.71 10.42 19.10
C SER A 142 -15.13 11.84 19.43
N ASP A 143 -16.42 12.16 19.37
CA ASP A 143 -16.99 13.30 20.08
C ASP A 143 -18.35 12.94 20.66
N VAL A 144 -18.32 12.59 21.95
CA VAL A 144 -19.47 12.70 22.85
C VAL A 144 -19.22 13.97 23.65
N THR A 145 -19.75 15.10 23.20
CA THR A 145 -19.91 16.28 24.06
C THR A 145 -21.29 16.90 23.85
N ALA A 146 -21.95 17.10 24.97
CA ALA A 146 -23.30 17.61 25.11
C ALA A 146 -23.47 19.02 24.52
N ALA A 147 -24.59 19.25 23.84
CA ALA A 147 -25.12 20.57 23.56
C ALA A 147 -26.51 20.70 24.19
N GLU A 148 -26.69 21.72 25.02
CA GLU A 148 -27.96 22.13 25.60
C GLU A 148 -28.93 22.66 24.52
N PRO A 149 -30.26 22.53 24.71
CA PRO A 149 -31.22 22.97 23.70
C PRO A 149 -31.57 24.46 23.86
N THR A 150 -31.34 25.23 22.80
CA THR A 150 -31.93 26.55 22.60
C THR A 150 -33.37 26.43 22.10
N SER A 151 -34.25 27.20 22.75
CA SER A 151 -35.68 27.38 22.47
C SER A 151 -35.97 27.90 21.04
N GLY A 152 -37.01 27.37 20.41
CA GLY A 152 -37.59 27.94 19.19
C GLY A 152 -38.83 27.17 18.73
N SER A 153 -40.00 27.77 18.96
CA SER A 153 -41.33 27.26 18.64
C SER A 153 -41.63 27.25 17.14
N ALA A 154 -42.27 26.17 16.64
CA ALA A 154 -43.30 26.28 15.60
C ALA A 154 -44.24 25.06 15.65
N SER A 155 -45.52 25.38 15.76
CA SER A 155 -46.71 24.53 15.88
C SER A 155 -47.13 23.87 14.56
N GLY A 156 -47.70 22.67 14.62
CA GLY A 156 -48.69 22.24 13.63
C GLY A 156 -48.78 20.73 13.39
N ALA A 157 -49.95 20.18 13.71
CA ALA A 157 -50.51 18.88 13.30
C ALA A 157 -50.29 17.65 14.22
N GLN A 158 -51.39 16.92 14.39
CA GLN A 158 -51.58 15.58 15.00
C GLN A 158 -51.91 15.52 16.51
N ALA A 159 -53.01 16.18 16.88
CA ALA A 159 -53.73 15.92 18.13
C ALA A 159 -54.75 14.77 17.97
N THR A 160 -54.30 13.51 17.98
CA THR A 160 -55.17 12.36 18.33
C THR A 160 -54.44 11.16 18.96
N ASN A 161 -53.10 11.10 18.93
CA ASN A 161 -52.32 10.04 19.61
C ASN A 161 -51.74 10.46 20.98
N SER A 162 -51.92 11.71 21.42
CA SER A 162 -51.11 12.32 22.49
C SER A 162 -51.36 11.76 23.90
N LEU A 163 -52.58 11.33 24.23
CA LEU A 163 -52.94 10.94 25.61
C LEU A 163 -52.37 9.57 26.02
N LEU A 164 -52.32 8.60 25.10
CA LEU A 164 -51.69 7.29 25.35
C LEU A 164 -50.17 7.42 25.44
N THR A 165 -49.54 8.16 24.52
CA THR A 165 -48.09 8.43 24.58
C THR A 165 -47.68 9.25 25.81
N GLN A 166 -48.50 10.20 26.29
CA GLN A 166 -48.18 10.97 27.50
C GLN A 166 -48.23 10.11 28.77
N ARG A 167 -49.26 9.26 28.93
CA ARG A 167 -49.37 8.37 30.10
C ARG A 167 -48.25 7.32 30.16
N VAL A 168 -47.84 6.79 29.00
CA VAL A 168 -46.67 5.90 28.91
C VAL A 168 -45.38 6.66 29.28
N LYS A 169 -45.24 7.93 28.87
CA LYS A 169 -44.05 8.75 29.18
C LYS A 169 -43.91 9.09 30.66
N GLU A 170 -45.02 9.26 31.38
CA GLU A 170 -45.01 9.49 32.83
C GLU A 170 -44.66 8.22 33.62
N ILE A 171 -45.20 7.06 33.22
CA ILE A 171 -44.87 5.76 33.82
C ILE A 171 -43.39 5.38 33.58
N VAL A 172 -42.86 5.68 32.38
CA VAL A 172 -41.44 5.45 32.03
C VAL A 172 -40.49 6.39 32.79
N LYS A 173 -40.92 7.60 33.16
CA LYS A 173 -40.14 8.52 34.02
C LYS A 173 -40.18 8.16 35.51
N ALA A 174 -41.26 7.52 35.97
CA ALA A 174 -41.41 7.10 37.36
C ALA A 174 -40.57 5.86 37.73
N ILE A 175 -40.05 5.12 36.73
CA ILE A 175 -39.26 3.91 36.94
C ILE A 175 -37.93 4.05 36.17
N PRO A 176 -36.81 4.42 36.84
CA PRO A 176 -35.51 4.65 36.20
C PRO A 176 -35.02 3.46 35.36
N ILE A 177 -35.39 2.24 35.77
CA ILE A 177 -35.09 1.00 35.07
C ILE A 177 -35.82 0.92 33.72
N LEU A 178 -37.06 1.40 33.62
CA LEU A 178 -37.87 1.33 32.41
C LEU A 178 -37.40 2.33 31.33
N SER A 179 -36.93 3.52 31.72
CA SER A 179 -36.31 4.47 30.78
C SER A 179 -34.95 4.01 30.24
N THR A 180 -34.21 3.24 31.04
CA THR A 180 -32.94 2.62 30.64
C THR A 180 -33.19 1.41 29.73
N LEU A 181 -34.21 0.61 30.05
CA LEU A 181 -34.70 -0.47 29.20
C LEU A 181 -35.21 0.05 27.84
N MET A 182 -36.04 1.10 27.85
CA MET A 182 -36.55 1.74 26.63
C MET A 182 -35.43 2.33 25.77
N ARG A 183 -34.41 2.97 26.38
CA ARG A 183 -33.21 3.42 25.64
C ARG A 183 -32.44 2.25 25.04
N GLY A 184 -32.30 1.15 25.78
CA GLY A 184 -31.70 -0.09 25.27
C GLY A 184 -32.48 -0.71 24.12
N VAL A 185 -33.82 -0.69 24.18
CA VAL A 185 -34.69 -1.17 23.09
C VAL A 185 -34.60 -0.26 21.86
N MET A 186 -34.63 1.06 22.04
CA MET A 186 -34.48 2.01 20.93
C MET A 186 -33.10 1.89 20.26
N ALA A 187 -32.03 1.80 21.06
CA ALA A 187 -30.69 1.53 20.55
C ALA A 187 -30.61 0.17 19.82
N ALA A 188 -31.27 -0.87 20.34
CA ALA A 188 -31.35 -2.17 19.66
C ALA A 188 -32.13 -2.09 18.34
N LEU A 189 -33.21 -1.31 18.28
CA LEU A 189 -34.00 -1.09 17.07
C LEU A 189 -33.20 -0.32 15.99
N GLU A 190 -32.31 0.60 16.39
CA GLU A 190 -31.39 1.30 15.48
C GLU A 190 -30.28 0.38 14.92
N VAL A 191 -29.91 -0.67 15.67
CA VAL A 191 -28.91 -1.67 15.24
C VAL A 191 -29.49 -2.68 14.22
N ILE A 192 -30.79 -2.96 14.24
CA ILE A 192 -31.43 -3.93 13.33
C ILE A 192 -31.18 -3.60 11.85
N PRO A 193 -31.41 -2.36 11.36
CA PRO A 193 -31.06 -1.99 9.99
C PRO A 193 -29.57 -2.14 9.67
N MET A 194 -28.69 -1.89 10.64
CA MET A 194 -27.23 -2.05 10.46
C MET A 194 -26.87 -3.52 10.26
N ILE A 195 -27.47 -4.42 11.05
CA ILE A 195 -27.31 -5.87 10.90
C ILE A 195 -27.82 -6.32 9.52
N GLY A 196 -29.00 -5.84 9.09
CA GLY A 196 -29.54 -6.17 7.77
C GLY A 196 -28.63 -5.73 6.62
N LYS A 197 -28.06 -4.52 6.72
CA LYS A 197 -27.09 -4.02 5.72
C LYS A 197 -25.77 -4.81 5.73
N GLU A 198 -25.26 -5.18 6.91
CA GLU A 198 -24.07 -6.05 7.00
C GLU A 198 -24.35 -7.44 6.41
N PHE A 199 -25.53 -8.00 6.66
CA PHE A 199 -25.94 -9.27 6.06
C PHE A 199 -25.98 -9.18 4.53
N GLY A 200 -26.58 -8.12 3.97
CA GLY A 200 -26.56 -7.86 2.53
C GLY A 200 -25.14 -7.77 1.97
N PHE A 201 -24.26 -7.02 2.66
CA PHE A 201 -22.84 -6.92 2.30
C PHE A 201 -22.13 -8.28 2.31
N LEU A 202 -22.40 -9.14 3.29
CA LEU A 202 -21.83 -10.49 3.36
C LEU A 202 -22.32 -11.39 2.22
N VAL A 203 -23.59 -11.27 1.82
CA VAL A 203 -24.14 -12.01 0.67
C VAL A 203 -23.45 -11.59 -0.63
N GLU A 204 -23.31 -10.28 -0.88
CA GLU A 204 -22.57 -9.78 -2.03
C GLU A 204 -21.09 -10.21 -2.02
N SER A 205 -20.45 -10.12 -0.85
CA SER A 205 -19.04 -10.52 -0.69
C SER A 205 -18.87 -12.02 -0.98
N ARG A 206 -19.81 -12.86 -0.55
CA ARG A 206 -19.83 -14.30 -0.87
C ARG A 206 -19.95 -14.54 -2.37
N GLN A 207 -20.80 -13.78 -3.07
CA GLN A 207 -20.94 -13.90 -4.53
C GLN A 207 -19.64 -13.53 -5.24
N ARG A 208 -18.94 -12.48 -4.80
CA ARG A 208 -17.65 -12.05 -5.36
C ARG A 208 -16.52 -13.05 -5.13
N ILE A 209 -16.55 -13.78 -4.00
CA ILE A 209 -15.57 -14.82 -3.67
C ILE A 209 -15.88 -16.15 -4.37
N LYS A 210 -17.11 -16.37 -4.84
CA LYS A 210 -17.53 -17.67 -5.38
C LYS A 210 -16.62 -18.09 -6.55
N GLY A 211 -16.02 -19.26 -6.40
CA GLY A 211 -15.12 -19.86 -7.39
C GLY A 211 -13.71 -19.26 -7.39
N LEU A 212 -13.31 -18.48 -6.37
CA LEU A 212 -11.89 -18.23 -6.12
C LEU A 212 -11.20 -19.52 -5.69
N ASP A 213 -10.00 -19.76 -6.21
CA ASP A 213 -9.14 -20.87 -5.79
C ASP A 213 -8.35 -20.48 -4.53
N LEU A 214 -7.92 -19.22 -4.47
CA LEU A 214 -7.02 -18.69 -3.45
C LEU A 214 -7.40 -17.26 -3.04
N LEU A 215 -7.45 -17.01 -1.73
CA LEU A 215 -7.51 -15.67 -1.13
C LEU A 215 -6.18 -15.39 -0.40
N LEU A 216 -5.43 -14.42 -0.90
CA LEU A 216 -4.21 -13.90 -0.29
C LEU A 216 -4.53 -12.69 0.58
N ILE A 217 -4.38 -12.81 1.89
CA ILE A 217 -4.37 -11.67 2.81
C ILE A 217 -2.94 -11.17 2.87
N ALA A 218 -2.65 -10.12 2.09
CA ALA A 218 -1.28 -9.76 1.71
C ALA A 218 -0.74 -8.56 2.51
N GLY A 219 0.38 -8.79 3.20
CA GLY A 219 1.23 -7.77 3.80
C GLY A 219 0.52 -6.71 4.66
N SER A 220 1.17 -5.55 4.75
CA SER A 220 0.73 -4.43 5.59
C SER A 220 0.61 -4.82 7.07
N HIS A 221 0.00 -3.96 7.88
CA HIS A 221 -0.05 -4.09 9.33
C HIS A 221 -1.41 -4.61 9.82
N GLN A 222 -1.95 -5.64 9.17
CA GLN A 222 -3.38 -5.99 9.27
C GLN A 222 -3.78 -6.75 10.54
N LEU A 223 -2.83 -7.34 11.28
CA LEU A 223 -3.13 -8.11 12.49
C LEU A 223 -3.02 -7.24 13.73
N ASN A 224 -3.98 -6.33 13.92
CA ASN A 224 -3.99 -5.40 15.03
C ASN A 224 -5.42 -5.08 15.48
N ASP A 225 -5.57 -4.54 16.69
CA ASP A 225 -6.85 -4.02 17.19
C ASP A 225 -6.74 -2.65 17.89
N PHE A 226 -5.58 -1.98 17.79
CA PHE A 226 -5.40 -0.64 18.32
C PHE A 226 -6.09 0.44 17.49
N VAL A 227 -6.35 0.16 16.20
CA VAL A 227 -7.12 1.04 15.31
C VAL A 227 -8.57 0.57 15.29
N ASP A 228 -9.48 1.38 15.82
CA ASP A 228 -10.94 1.16 15.81
C ASP A 228 -11.42 -0.14 16.49
N GLY A 229 -10.55 -0.80 17.26
CA GLY A 229 -10.91 -1.94 18.08
C GLY A 229 -11.16 -3.26 17.30
N PRO A 230 -11.81 -4.24 17.96
CA PRO A 230 -11.93 -5.60 17.42
C PRO A 230 -12.84 -5.72 16.19
N TRP A 231 -13.76 -4.77 15.99
CA TRP A 231 -14.74 -4.80 14.90
C TRP A 231 -14.19 -4.22 13.59
N ALA A 232 -12.99 -3.63 13.63
CA ALA A 232 -12.30 -3.11 12.46
C ALA A 232 -11.44 -4.19 11.80
N PHE A 233 -10.13 -4.16 12.01
CA PHE A 233 -9.20 -5.10 11.38
C PHE A 233 -9.51 -6.56 11.74
N PRO A 234 -9.68 -6.95 13.01
CA PRO A 234 -9.86 -8.35 13.37
C PRO A 234 -11.14 -8.98 12.82
N TYR A 235 -12.28 -8.32 12.98
CA TYR A 235 -13.54 -8.79 12.41
C TYR A 235 -13.50 -8.83 10.88
N THR A 236 -12.88 -7.85 10.23
CA THR A 236 -12.73 -7.83 8.76
C THR A 236 -11.91 -9.03 8.28
N VAL A 237 -10.75 -9.27 8.88
CA VAL A 237 -9.91 -10.45 8.57
C VAL A 237 -10.69 -11.75 8.80
N LEU A 238 -11.41 -11.84 9.91
CA LEU A 238 -12.20 -13.03 10.24
C LEU A 238 -13.30 -13.30 9.20
N LYS A 239 -14.15 -12.31 8.91
CA LYS A 239 -15.30 -12.53 8.01
C LYS A 239 -14.86 -12.94 6.61
N TRP A 240 -13.84 -12.29 6.05
CA TRP A 240 -13.33 -12.62 4.72
C TRP A 240 -12.67 -14.00 4.69
N THR A 241 -11.94 -14.37 5.75
CA THR A 241 -11.39 -15.72 5.91
C THR A 241 -12.51 -16.77 5.89
N LEU A 242 -13.58 -16.58 6.67
CA LEU A 242 -14.69 -17.53 6.71
C LEU A 242 -15.47 -17.59 5.40
N LEU A 243 -15.71 -16.45 4.75
CA LEU A 243 -16.40 -16.41 3.46
C LEU A 243 -15.61 -17.18 2.38
N ALA A 244 -14.29 -16.99 2.32
CA ALA A 244 -13.40 -17.70 1.40
C ALA A 244 -13.37 -19.20 1.65
N ARG A 245 -13.19 -19.62 2.91
CA ARG A 245 -13.21 -21.05 3.29
C ARG A 245 -14.56 -21.70 2.96
N ASN A 246 -15.66 -21.02 3.26
CA ASN A 246 -17.02 -21.49 2.95
C ASN A 246 -17.33 -21.48 1.45
N ALA A 247 -16.51 -20.85 0.62
CA ALA A 247 -16.61 -20.88 -0.84
C ALA A 247 -15.66 -21.89 -1.49
N GLY A 248 -14.86 -22.61 -0.68
CA GLY A 248 -13.91 -23.63 -1.15
C GLY A 248 -12.48 -23.10 -1.38
N ALA A 249 -12.25 -21.79 -1.27
CA ALA A 249 -10.95 -21.18 -1.51
C ALA A 249 -9.93 -21.55 -0.42
N LYS A 250 -8.67 -21.70 -0.81
CA LYS A 250 -7.54 -21.68 0.12
C LYS A 250 -7.37 -20.26 0.65
N VAL A 251 -7.06 -20.11 1.94
CA VAL A 251 -6.80 -18.79 2.55
C VAL A 251 -5.38 -18.75 3.06
N VAL A 252 -4.68 -17.68 2.73
CA VAL A 252 -3.25 -17.53 3.03
C VAL A 252 -2.97 -16.16 3.65
N PHE A 253 -2.23 -16.14 4.74
CA PHE A 253 -1.75 -14.93 5.40
C PHE A 253 -0.28 -14.74 5.03
N LEU A 254 0.00 -13.73 4.22
CA LEU A 254 1.26 -13.60 3.49
C LEU A 254 2.09 -12.41 3.99
N SER A 255 3.21 -12.69 4.68
CA SER A 255 4.11 -11.73 5.32
C SER A 255 3.39 -10.59 6.06
N LEU A 256 2.48 -10.92 6.98
CA LEU A 256 1.70 -9.92 7.69
C LEU A 256 2.48 -9.24 8.81
N GLY A 257 2.25 -7.93 8.97
CA GLY A 257 2.58 -7.18 10.17
C GLY A 257 1.51 -7.35 11.25
N ALA A 258 1.93 -7.43 12.51
CA ALA A 258 1.04 -7.60 13.65
C ALA A 258 1.39 -6.69 14.83
N GLY A 259 0.36 -6.38 15.64
CA GLY A 259 0.48 -5.73 16.93
C GLY A 259 0.22 -4.22 16.95
N PRO A 260 -0.14 -3.63 18.09
CA PRO A 260 -0.64 -4.30 19.27
C PRO A 260 -1.93 -5.10 19.02
N ILE A 261 -2.09 -6.19 19.77
CA ILE A 261 -3.31 -7.01 19.84
C ILE A 261 -3.70 -7.14 21.32
N GLU A 262 -4.56 -6.23 21.78
CA GLU A 262 -4.82 -6.00 23.20
C GLU A 262 -6.19 -6.50 23.64
N THR A 263 -7.20 -6.34 22.79
CA THR A 263 -8.59 -6.64 23.14
C THR A 263 -8.85 -8.15 23.12
N TRP A 264 -9.68 -8.61 24.05
CA TRP A 264 -10.04 -10.03 24.14
C TRP A 264 -10.77 -10.54 22.88
N LEU A 265 -11.66 -9.72 22.30
CA LEU A 265 -12.36 -10.03 21.06
C LEU A 265 -11.40 -10.04 19.87
N GLY A 266 -10.51 -9.04 19.77
CA GLY A 266 -9.54 -8.95 18.68
C GLY A 266 -8.65 -10.19 18.65
N ARG A 267 -8.12 -10.59 19.81
CA ARG A 267 -7.38 -11.85 19.98
C ARG A 267 -8.19 -13.06 19.51
N ARG A 268 -9.47 -13.14 19.87
CA ARG A 268 -10.33 -14.28 19.50
C ARG A 268 -10.63 -14.33 18.01
N PHE A 269 -10.93 -13.20 17.40
CA PHE A 269 -11.17 -13.09 15.96
C PHE A 269 -9.93 -13.44 15.15
N LEU A 270 -8.78 -12.84 15.47
CA LEU A 270 -7.53 -13.12 14.78
C LEU A 270 -7.09 -14.58 14.95
N ARG A 271 -7.15 -15.11 16.18
CA ARG A 271 -6.83 -16.52 16.42
C ARG A 271 -7.69 -17.45 15.57
N TYR A 272 -8.99 -17.25 15.57
CA TYR A 272 -9.89 -18.11 14.80
C TYR A 272 -9.66 -17.97 13.29
N ALA A 273 -9.41 -16.76 12.78
CA ALA A 273 -9.07 -16.55 11.38
C ALA A 273 -7.76 -17.27 10.98
N LEU A 274 -6.70 -17.12 11.77
CA LEU A 274 -5.40 -17.76 11.53
C LEU A 274 -5.50 -19.30 11.56
N GLN A 275 -6.32 -19.87 12.43
CA GLN A 275 -6.58 -21.32 12.48
C GLN A 275 -7.19 -21.87 11.20
N GLN A 276 -7.90 -21.05 10.41
CA GLN A 276 -8.50 -21.47 9.15
C GLN A 276 -7.54 -21.37 7.95
N ALA A 277 -6.35 -20.78 8.13
CA ALA A 277 -5.40 -20.54 7.06
C ALA A 277 -4.69 -21.83 6.60
N SER A 278 -4.48 -21.93 5.29
CA SER A 278 -3.66 -22.99 4.67
C SER A 278 -2.16 -22.68 4.72
N TYR A 279 -1.79 -21.40 4.85
CA TYR A 279 -0.41 -20.94 5.06
C TYR A 279 -0.41 -19.63 5.84
N ARG A 280 0.61 -19.42 6.67
CA ARG A 280 0.81 -18.20 7.48
C ARG A 280 2.29 -17.84 7.53
N SER A 281 2.55 -16.55 7.42
CA SER A 281 3.88 -15.97 7.52
C SER A 281 3.80 -14.53 8.02
N TYR A 282 4.87 -14.07 8.67
CA TYR A 282 4.95 -12.76 9.30
C TYR A 282 6.19 -12.02 8.84
N ARG A 283 6.07 -10.71 8.63
CA ARG A 283 7.16 -9.96 7.98
C ARG A 283 8.36 -9.66 8.86
N ASP A 284 8.19 -9.71 10.18
CA ASP A 284 9.19 -9.31 11.15
C ASP A 284 9.01 -10.04 12.50
N VAL A 285 10.06 -10.02 13.31
CA VAL A 285 10.10 -10.69 14.63
C VAL A 285 9.05 -10.11 15.58
N THR A 286 8.86 -8.80 15.56
CA THR A 286 7.87 -8.12 16.40
C THR A 286 6.45 -8.62 16.11
N SER A 287 6.12 -8.80 14.84
CA SER A 287 4.83 -9.32 14.38
C SER A 287 4.64 -10.77 14.82
N LYS A 288 5.68 -11.61 14.68
CA LYS A 288 5.65 -12.99 15.18
C LYS A 288 5.40 -13.05 16.68
N ARG A 289 6.07 -12.20 17.48
CA ARG A 289 5.87 -12.11 18.93
C ARG A 289 4.42 -11.77 19.30
N TRP A 290 3.79 -10.85 18.59
CA TRP A 290 2.39 -10.52 18.82
C TRP A 290 1.45 -11.69 18.53
N VAL A 291 1.72 -12.45 17.46
CA VAL A 291 0.93 -13.64 17.13
C VAL A 291 1.16 -14.77 18.13
N ASP A 292 2.37 -14.93 18.66
CA ASP A 292 2.68 -15.95 19.66
C ASP A 292 1.86 -15.76 20.94
N THR A 293 1.44 -14.53 21.25
CA THR A 293 0.49 -14.25 22.35
C THR A 293 -0.88 -14.90 22.16
N LEU A 294 -1.26 -15.23 20.91
CA LEU A 294 -2.52 -15.91 20.59
C LEU A 294 -2.47 -17.42 20.83
N GLN A 295 -1.25 -17.99 20.94
CA GLN A 295 -0.92 -19.41 21.12
C GLN A 295 -1.32 -20.33 19.94
N GLY A 296 -0.46 -21.32 19.63
CA GLY A 296 -0.73 -22.36 18.63
C GLY A 296 -0.23 -22.05 17.21
N PHE A 297 0.71 -21.12 17.08
CA PHE A 297 1.28 -20.65 15.81
C PHE A 297 2.83 -20.67 15.82
N ASP A 298 3.42 -21.50 16.68
CA ASP A 298 4.87 -21.52 16.93
C ASP A 298 5.69 -21.85 15.68
N ALA A 299 5.15 -22.72 14.81
CA ALA A 299 5.79 -23.18 13.57
C ALA A 299 5.69 -22.19 12.39
N ASP A 300 4.96 -21.08 12.55
CA ASP A 300 4.78 -20.13 11.47
C ASP A 300 6.08 -19.34 11.20
N GLN A 301 6.34 -19.05 9.92
CA GLN A 301 7.64 -18.53 9.48
C GLN A 301 7.70 -17.00 9.52
N ILE A 302 8.91 -16.49 9.74
CA ILE A 302 9.23 -15.08 9.47
C ILE A 302 9.81 -15.01 8.06
N VAL A 303 9.11 -14.32 7.17
CA VAL A 303 9.50 -14.14 5.77
C VAL A 303 9.41 -12.65 5.47
N PRO A 304 10.39 -12.03 4.78
CA PRO A 304 10.40 -10.58 4.59
C PRO A 304 9.10 -10.00 4.02
N ASP A 305 8.95 -8.69 4.16
CA ASP A 305 7.84 -7.95 3.56
C ASP A 305 7.83 -8.12 2.03
N LEU A 306 6.64 -8.28 1.46
CA LEU A 306 6.42 -8.69 0.07
C LEU A 306 6.98 -7.69 -0.95
N ALA A 307 7.06 -6.41 -0.58
CA ALA A 307 7.60 -5.35 -1.42
C ALA A 307 9.06 -5.60 -1.86
N PHE A 308 9.85 -6.40 -1.12
CA PHE A 308 11.21 -6.79 -1.55
C PHE A 308 11.23 -7.67 -2.82
N SER A 309 10.12 -8.34 -3.15
CA SER A 309 10.00 -9.14 -4.37
C SER A 309 9.61 -8.30 -5.59
N LEU A 310 9.23 -7.03 -5.40
CA LEU A 310 8.83 -6.14 -6.49
C LEU A 310 9.99 -5.97 -7.46
N ARG A 311 9.70 -6.19 -8.76
CA ARG A 311 10.64 -5.92 -9.84
C ARG A 311 10.20 -4.65 -10.55
N PHE A 312 11.16 -3.78 -10.78
CA PHE A 312 10.95 -2.51 -11.48
C PHE A 312 12.18 -2.24 -12.34
N SER A 313 11.93 -1.71 -13.53
CA SER A 313 13.00 -1.38 -14.48
C SER A 313 13.50 0.02 -14.19
N ILE A 314 14.68 0.12 -13.59
CA ILE A 314 15.33 1.42 -13.40
C ILE A 314 15.98 1.81 -14.72
N ARG A 315 15.65 2.99 -15.25
CA ARG A 315 16.54 3.63 -16.22
C ARG A 315 17.79 4.03 -15.47
N SER A 316 18.86 3.26 -15.62
CA SER A 316 20.12 3.57 -14.97
C SER A 316 20.56 4.97 -15.38
N PRO A 317 20.73 5.94 -14.46
CA PRO A 317 21.26 7.24 -14.84
C PRO A 317 22.70 7.04 -15.30
N GLU A 318 22.95 7.26 -16.58
CA GLU A 318 24.27 7.18 -17.24
C GLU A 318 25.24 8.29 -16.81
N SER A 319 24.82 9.21 -15.92
CA SER A 319 25.64 10.36 -15.55
C SER A 319 26.76 10.00 -14.58
N ASP A 320 27.94 10.56 -14.86
CA ASP A 320 29.13 10.44 -14.04
C ASP A 320 28.88 11.06 -12.65
N ARG A 321 28.71 10.19 -11.65
CA ARG A 321 28.32 10.59 -10.28
C ARG A 321 29.40 11.41 -9.56
N SER A 322 30.64 11.44 -10.06
CA SER A 322 31.75 12.10 -9.37
C SER A 322 31.69 13.62 -9.40
N SER A 323 30.84 14.22 -10.25
CA SER A 323 30.80 15.67 -10.49
C SER A 323 29.49 16.35 -10.08
N ARG A 324 28.46 15.59 -9.66
CA ARG A 324 27.16 16.14 -9.27
C ARG A 324 27.04 16.31 -7.76
N PRO A 325 26.19 17.25 -7.27
CA PRO A 325 25.83 17.35 -5.86
C PRO A 325 25.36 16.02 -5.28
N LEU A 326 25.61 15.83 -3.97
CA LEU A 326 25.00 14.75 -3.20
C LEU A 326 23.48 14.94 -3.21
N VAL A 327 22.73 13.95 -3.67
CA VAL A 327 21.26 14.00 -3.72
C VAL A 327 20.70 13.20 -2.55
N VAL A 328 20.06 13.88 -1.61
CA VAL A 328 19.51 13.29 -0.38
C VAL A 328 17.98 13.32 -0.44
N GLY A 329 17.36 12.16 -0.29
CA GLY A 329 15.91 12.09 -0.11
C GLY A 329 15.53 12.16 1.35
N ILE A 330 14.57 13.02 1.68
CA ILE A 330 13.93 13.06 3.00
C ILE A 330 12.51 12.52 2.85
N ASN A 331 12.27 11.32 3.37
CA ASN A 331 10.94 10.72 3.42
C ASN A 331 10.20 11.12 4.69
N LEU A 332 8.99 11.65 4.48
CA LEU A 332 8.25 12.40 5.48
C LEU A 332 7.11 11.58 6.10
N LEU A 333 6.68 12.02 7.27
CA LEU A 333 5.54 11.53 8.03
C LEU A 333 4.95 12.72 8.79
N PRO A 334 3.63 12.93 8.81
CA PRO A 334 2.99 13.96 9.64
C PRO A 334 2.99 13.53 11.11
N PHE A 335 4.18 13.41 11.72
CA PHE A 335 4.33 12.89 13.06
C PHE A 335 3.81 13.91 14.08
N TYR A 336 2.80 13.53 14.88
CA TYR A 336 1.99 14.44 15.71
C TYR A 336 1.06 15.39 14.94
N GLY A 337 0.94 15.29 13.61
CA GLY A 337 -0.04 16.08 12.85
C GLY A 337 -1.48 15.53 13.02
N ASP A 338 -2.47 16.18 12.41
CA ASP A 338 -3.90 15.80 12.52
C ASP A 338 -4.19 14.38 12.01
N TYR A 339 -3.34 13.85 11.12
CA TYR A 339 -3.42 12.48 10.63
C TYR A 339 -2.89 11.45 11.66
N TRP A 340 -2.25 11.89 12.73
CA TRP A 340 -1.66 11.05 13.76
C TRP A 340 -2.66 10.73 14.88
N PHE A 341 -2.59 9.52 15.44
CA PHE A 341 -3.50 9.09 16.51
C PHE A 341 -3.29 9.85 17.83
N GLU A 342 -2.08 10.39 18.05
CA GLU A 342 -1.70 11.28 19.15
C GLU A 342 -1.36 12.67 18.59
N SER A 343 -2.31 13.35 17.93
CA SER A 343 -2.04 14.66 17.34
C SER A 343 -1.69 15.70 18.42
N ASP A 344 -0.69 16.53 18.14
CA ASP A 344 -0.17 17.57 19.02
C ASP A 344 0.56 18.61 18.16
N ALA A 345 -0.06 19.78 18.00
CA ALA A 345 0.44 20.83 17.11
C ALA A 345 1.83 21.34 17.51
N GLU A 346 2.11 21.49 18.81
CA GLU A 346 3.42 21.97 19.27
C GLU A 346 4.52 20.95 18.95
N LYS A 347 4.25 19.66 19.21
CA LYS A 347 5.19 18.58 18.88
C LYS A 347 5.38 18.44 17.37
N TYR A 348 4.32 18.61 16.58
CA TYR A 348 4.39 18.60 15.12
C TYR A 348 5.28 19.72 14.61
N GLN A 349 5.06 20.96 15.06
CA GLN A 349 5.89 22.11 14.66
C GLN A 349 7.35 21.92 15.08
N ALA A 350 7.61 21.38 16.28
CA ALA A 350 8.97 21.06 16.72
C ALA A 350 9.63 19.96 15.86
N TYR A 351 8.87 18.96 15.41
CA TYR A 351 9.35 17.93 14.49
C TYR A 351 9.69 18.51 13.11
N VAL A 352 8.79 19.31 12.52
CA VAL A 352 9.00 20.00 11.25
C VAL A 352 10.23 20.91 11.32
N ALA A 353 10.40 21.68 12.39
CA ALA A 353 11.54 22.56 12.60
C ALA A 353 12.88 21.79 12.61
N LYS A 354 12.91 20.59 13.20
CA LYS A 354 14.11 19.73 13.19
C LYS A 354 14.46 19.24 11.79
N LEU A 355 13.45 18.83 11.00
CA LEU A 355 13.66 18.43 9.61
C LEU A 355 14.10 19.61 8.74
N ALA A 356 13.53 20.79 8.95
CA ALA A 356 13.92 22.02 8.25
C ALA A 356 15.37 22.41 8.56
N GLY A 357 15.78 22.35 9.84
CA GLY A 357 17.16 22.61 10.24
C GLY A 357 18.15 21.60 9.65
N PHE A 358 17.75 20.33 9.53
CA PHE A 358 18.55 19.31 8.85
C PHE A 358 18.64 19.54 7.32
N ALA A 359 17.53 19.91 6.68
CA ALA A 359 17.51 20.22 5.25
C ALA A 359 18.36 21.48 4.93
N ASP A 360 18.26 22.53 5.76
CA ASP A 360 19.13 23.72 5.67
C ASP A 360 20.60 23.32 5.74
N TRP A 361 20.98 22.46 6.70
CA TRP A 361 22.35 21.98 6.85
C TRP A 361 22.86 21.20 5.63
N LEU A 362 22.01 20.40 4.98
CA LEU A 362 22.37 19.69 3.74
C LEU A 362 22.60 20.67 2.58
N VAL A 363 21.69 21.63 2.41
CA VAL A 363 21.73 22.61 1.31
C VAL A 363 22.91 23.57 1.46
N GLU A 364 23.24 24.00 2.68
CA GLU A 364 24.42 24.84 2.98
C GLU A 364 25.75 24.15 2.65
N ARG A 365 25.78 22.81 2.68
CA ARG A 365 26.94 21.99 2.25
C ARG A 365 26.96 21.75 0.74
N GLY A 366 26.02 22.31 -0.01
CA GLY A 366 25.87 22.13 -1.46
C GLY A 366 25.18 20.83 -1.86
N GLY A 367 24.50 20.15 -0.93
CA GLY A 367 23.67 18.98 -1.22
C GLY A 367 22.31 19.36 -1.81
N GLU A 368 21.79 18.52 -2.70
CA GLU A 368 20.42 18.61 -3.19
C GLU A 368 19.50 17.80 -2.26
N VAL A 369 18.38 18.42 -1.85
CA VAL A 369 17.36 17.81 -0.99
C VAL A 369 16.11 17.57 -1.80
N ARG A 370 15.62 16.32 -1.77
CA ARG A 370 14.35 15.93 -2.38
C ARG A 370 13.39 15.42 -1.32
N PHE A 371 12.17 15.94 -1.29
CA PHE A 371 11.15 15.42 -0.39
C PHE A 371 10.41 14.24 -1.04
N ILE A 372 10.37 13.11 -0.35
CA ILE A 372 9.88 11.84 -0.89
C ILE A 372 8.62 11.39 -0.14
N PRO A 373 7.41 11.63 -0.66
CA PRO A 373 6.17 11.15 -0.08
C PRO A 373 5.97 9.67 -0.40
N THR A 374 5.52 8.90 0.58
CA THR A 374 5.08 7.50 0.39
C THR A 374 3.59 7.32 0.65
N GLN A 375 2.94 8.34 1.23
CA GLN A 375 1.50 8.48 1.38
C GLN A 375 1.08 9.83 0.79
N LEU A 376 0.52 9.80 -0.41
CA LEU A 376 0.26 11.01 -1.20
C LEU A 376 -0.80 11.92 -0.57
N LYS A 377 -1.68 11.38 0.28
CA LYS A 377 -2.74 12.15 0.92
C LYS A 377 -2.23 13.21 1.91
N VAL A 378 -1.10 12.94 2.59
CA VAL A 378 -0.66 13.78 3.73
C VAL A 378 0.83 14.12 3.75
N ASP A 379 1.69 13.33 3.12
CA ASP A 379 3.13 13.61 3.14
C ASP A 379 3.52 14.90 2.37
N PRO A 380 2.86 15.28 1.24
CA PRO A 380 3.18 16.52 0.54
C PRO A 380 2.97 17.79 1.38
N GLU A 381 1.97 17.81 2.26
CA GLU A 381 1.73 18.94 3.17
C GLU A 381 2.87 19.10 4.17
N VAL A 382 3.40 17.98 4.69
CA VAL A 382 4.58 18.00 5.56
C VAL A 382 5.80 18.53 4.82
N ALA A 383 5.97 18.22 3.54
CA ALA A 383 7.07 18.75 2.73
C ALA A 383 6.98 20.26 2.63
N THR A 384 5.77 20.75 2.34
CA THR A 384 5.46 22.18 2.29
C THR A 384 5.76 22.87 3.62
N ASP A 385 5.38 22.25 4.74
CA ASP A 385 5.65 22.79 6.09
C ASP A 385 7.15 22.84 6.40
N VAL A 386 7.90 21.79 6.06
CA VAL A 386 9.36 21.74 6.24
C VAL A 386 10.03 22.83 5.43
N ILE A 387 9.72 22.91 4.13
CA ILE A 387 10.23 23.97 3.25
C ILE A 387 9.88 25.32 3.84
N ASN A 388 8.65 25.50 4.32
CA ASN A 388 8.22 26.78 4.86
C ASN A 388 9.04 27.24 6.08
N GLN A 389 9.60 26.32 6.85
CA GLN A 389 10.46 26.63 7.98
C GLN A 389 11.96 26.68 7.66
N MET A 390 12.38 26.26 6.46
CA MET A 390 13.77 26.38 6.03
C MET A 390 14.19 27.85 5.93
N LYS A 391 15.39 28.16 6.42
CA LYS A 391 15.99 29.51 6.35
C LYS A 391 16.61 29.78 4.99
N THR A 392 17.08 28.74 4.32
CA THR A 392 17.81 28.84 3.04
C THR A 392 16.91 29.03 1.83
N LYS A 393 15.61 28.67 1.91
CA LYS A 393 14.67 28.66 0.76
C LYS A 393 14.56 30.00 0.01
N SER A 394 14.77 31.13 0.68
CA SER A 394 14.62 32.46 0.09
C SER A 394 15.84 32.88 -0.73
N LYS A 395 16.95 32.14 -0.64
CA LYS A 395 18.18 32.40 -1.38
C LYS A 395 18.14 31.62 -2.70
N THR A 396 18.19 32.33 -3.83
CA THR A 396 18.07 31.75 -5.17
C THR A 396 19.07 30.60 -5.43
N GLU A 397 20.28 30.70 -4.87
CA GLU A 397 21.31 29.66 -5.00
C GLU A 397 20.97 28.35 -4.29
N TYR A 398 20.15 28.41 -3.23
CA TYR A 398 19.73 27.26 -2.43
C TYR A 398 18.36 26.74 -2.85
N ALA A 399 17.48 27.62 -3.34
CA ALA A 399 16.19 27.22 -3.88
C ALA A 399 16.31 26.17 -5.00
N LYS A 400 17.34 26.25 -5.85
CA LYS A 400 17.62 25.23 -6.89
C LYS A 400 18.04 23.86 -6.36
N LEU A 401 18.45 23.78 -5.08
CA LEU A 401 18.84 22.54 -4.40
C LEU A 401 17.68 21.91 -3.64
N ILE A 402 16.50 22.54 -3.64
CA ILE A 402 15.29 22.02 -3.01
C ILE A 402 14.35 21.56 -4.12
N VAL A 403 14.06 20.26 -4.16
CA VAL A 403 13.21 19.67 -5.20
C VAL A 403 11.97 19.05 -4.57
N GLU A 404 10.82 19.40 -5.13
CA GLU A 404 9.50 18.85 -4.80
C GLU A 404 8.96 18.07 -6.00
N PRO A 405 9.32 16.79 -6.15
CA PRO A 405 8.78 15.98 -7.21
C PRO A 405 7.28 15.77 -7.01
N THR A 406 6.52 15.79 -8.11
CA THR A 406 5.12 15.38 -8.10
C THR A 406 5.04 13.88 -8.32
N PHE A 407 4.25 13.19 -7.50
CA PHE A 407 4.10 11.74 -7.55
C PHE A 407 2.65 11.38 -7.83
N GLN A 408 2.42 10.53 -8.83
CA GLN A 408 1.09 10.02 -9.14
C GLN A 408 1.03 8.49 -9.02
N SER A 409 2.18 7.83 -9.22
CA SER A 409 2.30 6.39 -9.30
C SER A 409 3.43 5.82 -8.44
N LEU A 410 3.41 4.51 -8.26
CA LEU A 410 4.50 3.77 -7.63
C LEU A 410 5.81 3.86 -8.45
N ASP A 411 5.70 3.92 -9.78
CA ASP A 411 6.86 4.05 -10.67
C ASP A 411 7.56 5.40 -10.50
N ASP A 412 6.80 6.49 -10.28
CA ASP A 412 7.36 7.80 -9.97
C ASP A 412 8.18 7.75 -8.67
N LEU A 413 7.65 7.10 -7.64
CA LEU A 413 8.32 6.92 -6.36
C LEU A 413 9.61 6.12 -6.49
N LEU A 414 9.56 4.97 -7.16
CA LEU A 414 10.73 4.11 -7.35
C LEU A 414 11.79 4.79 -8.21
N SER A 415 11.38 5.52 -9.25
CA SER A 415 12.28 6.30 -10.11
C SER A 415 12.97 7.39 -9.29
N ALA A 416 12.22 8.19 -8.54
CA ALA A 416 12.80 9.24 -7.69
C ALA A 416 13.77 8.67 -6.64
N LEU A 417 13.38 7.59 -5.94
CA LEU A 417 14.26 6.92 -4.99
C LEU A 417 15.53 6.38 -5.64
N SER A 418 15.45 5.89 -6.89
CA SER A 418 16.60 5.35 -7.63
C SER A 418 17.68 6.39 -7.96
N GLU A 419 17.30 7.67 -8.01
CA GLU A 419 18.20 8.79 -8.31
C GLU A 419 18.95 9.30 -7.07
N LEU A 420 18.49 8.95 -5.87
CA LEU A 420 19.08 9.40 -4.60
C LEU A 420 20.41 8.70 -4.30
N ASP A 421 21.29 9.39 -3.58
CA ASP A 421 22.52 8.80 -3.04
C ASP A 421 22.31 8.25 -1.63
N ILE A 422 21.56 8.97 -0.79
CA ILE A 422 21.25 8.61 0.60
C ILE A 422 19.80 8.96 0.89
N VAL A 423 19.14 8.17 1.73
CA VAL A 423 17.76 8.44 2.15
C VAL A 423 17.68 8.58 3.66
N VAL A 424 17.04 9.65 4.14
CA VAL A 424 16.61 9.81 5.53
C VAL A 424 15.11 9.57 5.57
N ALA A 425 14.66 8.53 6.28
CA ALA A 425 13.28 8.10 6.20
C ALA A 425 12.64 7.86 7.57
N THR A 426 11.42 8.40 7.73
CA THR A 426 10.57 8.16 8.90
C THR A 426 9.54 7.04 8.63
N ARG A 427 8.97 6.95 7.42
CA ARG A 427 7.98 5.90 7.11
C ARG A 427 8.65 4.56 6.82
N TYR A 428 7.98 3.49 7.27
CA TYR A 428 8.46 2.12 7.08
C TYR A 428 8.75 1.77 5.61
N HIS A 429 7.82 2.06 4.68
CA HIS A 429 8.05 1.79 3.26
C HIS A 429 9.05 2.75 2.60
N GLY A 430 9.26 3.96 3.16
CA GLY A 430 10.37 4.83 2.74
C GLY A 430 11.72 4.19 3.03
N ILE A 431 11.88 3.58 4.21
CA ILE A 431 13.07 2.79 4.57
C ILE A 431 13.18 1.56 3.67
N LEU A 432 12.12 0.75 3.61
CA LEU A 432 12.11 -0.53 2.91
C LEU A 432 12.42 -0.41 1.42
N LEU A 433 11.71 0.48 0.70
CA LEU A 433 11.89 0.63 -0.75
C LEU A 433 13.27 1.19 -1.08
N SER A 434 13.81 2.07 -0.24
CA SER A 434 15.18 2.56 -0.36
C SER A 434 16.21 1.45 -0.17
N LEU A 435 16.02 0.57 0.82
CA LEU A 435 16.86 -0.62 1.01
C LEU A 435 16.75 -1.59 -0.17
N ALA A 436 15.54 -1.83 -0.71
CA ALA A 436 15.31 -2.65 -1.90
C ALA A 436 16.04 -2.10 -3.14
N LEU A 437 16.16 -0.77 -3.22
CA LEU A 437 16.96 -0.01 -4.18
C LEU A 437 18.46 0.08 -3.85
N GLN A 438 18.91 -0.60 -2.79
CA GLN A 438 20.30 -0.61 -2.32
C GLN A 438 20.82 0.78 -1.95
N LYS A 439 19.94 1.67 -1.46
CA LYS A 439 20.33 3.00 -0.97
C LYS A 439 20.75 2.90 0.50
N PRO A 440 21.84 3.56 0.91
CA PRO A 440 22.12 3.82 2.32
C PRO A 440 20.95 4.59 2.95
N VAL A 441 20.47 4.12 4.10
CA VAL A 441 19.33 4.71 4.81
C VAL A 441 19.72 5.13 6.23
N LEU A 442 19.29 6.33 6.63
CA LEU A 442 19.20 6.76 8.02
C LEU A 442 17.73 6.74 8.45
N ALA A 443 17.38 5.88 9.40
CA ALA A 443 16.00 5.72 9.83
C ALA A 443 15.68 6.60 11.04
N ILE A 444 14.60 7.39 10.95
CA ILE A 444 13.98 8.06 12.11
C ILE A 444 12.86 7.15 12.59
N ALA A 445 13.16 6.25 13.53
CA ALA A 445 12.27 5.16 13.92
C ALA A 445 11.43 5.51 15.15
N TYR A 446 10.10 5.45 15.00
CA TYR A 446 9.12 5.62 16.08
C TYR A 446 8.43 4.31 16.48
N HIS A 447 8.65 3.23 15.73
CA HIS A 447 8.19 1.87 16.02
C HIS A 447 9.33 0.86 15.86
N ASP A 448 9.25 -0.25 16.59
CA ASP A 448 10.26 -1.31 16.57
C ASP A 448 10.44 -1.95 15.19
N LYS A 449 9.38 -2.02 14.37
CA LYS A 449 9.47 -2.60 13.00
C LYS A 449 10.53 -1.94 12.13
N SER A 450 10.68 -0.61 12.19
CA SER A 450 11.71 0.11 11.42
C SER A 450 13.11 -0.19 11.97
N ARG A 451 13.22 -0.38 13.29
CA ARG A 451 14.49 -0.75 13.95
C ARG A 451 14.90 -2.17 13.58
N ASP A 452 13.97 -3.11 13.62
CA ASP A 452 14.17 -4.51 13.26
C ASP A 452 14.59 -4.63 11.80
N LEU A 453 13.93 -3.90 10.91
CA LEU A 453 14.30 -3.83 9.49
C LEU A 453 15.73 -3.32 9.29
N MET A 454 16.10 -2.22 9.95
CA MET A 454 17.47 -1.68 9.85
C MET A 454 18.50 -2.65 10.43
N LYS A 455 18.19 -3.34 11.55
CA LYS A 455 19.06 -4.35 12.15
C LYS A 455 19.27 -5.55 11.23
N TRP A 456 18.25 -5.99 10.49
CA TRP A 456 18.35 -7.09 9.53
C TRP A 456 19.41 -6.84 8.46
N PHE A 457 19.60 -5.59 8.04
CA PHE A 457 20.65 -5.20 7.09
C PHE A 457 21.97 -4.77 7.73
N GLY A 458 22.12 -4.91 9.06
CA GLY A 458 23.30 -4.48 9.81
C GLY A 458 23.40 -2.96 10.00
N LEU A 459 22.32 -2.22 9.76
CA LEU A 459 22.26 -0.76 9.83
C LEU A 459 21.67 -0.24 11.16
N GLY A 460 21.70 -1.05 12.23
CA GLY A 460 21.15 -0.67 13.54
C GLY A 460 21.77 0.59 14.15
N ASN A 461 23.02 0.93 13.78
CA ASN A 461 23.69 2.17 14.22
C ASN A 461 23.19 3.43 13.47
N TYR A 462 22.47 3.26 12.36
CA TYR A 462 21.88 4.32 11.55
C TYR A 462 20.38 4.43 11.82
N VAL A 463 20.02 4.34 13.10
CA VAL A 463 18.66 4.50 13.59
C VAL A 463 18.64 5.57 14.67
N ILE A 464 17.70 6.50 14.54
CA ILE A 464 17.45 7.60 15.45
C ILE A 464 16.07 7.42 16.09
N GLU A 465 15.93 7.79 17.36
CA GLU A 465 14.66 7.76 18.08
C GLU A 465 13.74 8.90 17.62
N GLY A 466 12.66 8.56 16.91
CA GLY A 466 11.78 9.55 16.29
C GLY A 466 11.12 10.50 17.27
N LYS A 467 10.84 10.05 18.51
CA LYS A 467 10.16 10.87 19.52
C LYS A 467 11.07 11.92 20.17
N THR A 468 12.38 11.70 20.23
CA THR A 468 13.28 12.47 21.10
C THR A 468 14.54 13.01 20.43
N PHE A 469 14.73 12.77 19.13
CA PHE A 469 15.95 13.17 18.44
C PHE A 469 16.20 14.67 18.42
N ARG A 470 17.48 15.02 18.31
CA ARG A 470 17.99 16.37 18.10
C ARG A 470 18.62 16.48 16.71
N VAL A 471 18.67 17.69 16.16
CA VAL A 471 19.23 17.92 14.82
C VAL A 471 20.70 17.54 14.77
N GLU A 472 21.46 17.80 15.84
CA GLU A 472 22.89 17.47 15.91
C GLU A 472 23.13 15.95 15.81
N GLU A 473 22.29 15.15 16.48
CA GLU A 473 22.36 13.69 16.37
C GLU A 473 22.06 13.22 14.94
N LEU A 474 21.09 13.87 14.29
CA LEU A 474 20.71 13.58 12.92
C LEU A 474 21.85 13.90 11.94
N THR A 475 22.49 15.06 12.08
CA THR A 475 23.63 15.46 11.24
C THR A 475 24.86 14.58 11.49
N ASP A 476 25.17 14.24 12.74
CA ASP A 476 26.32 13.40 13.10
C ASP A 476 26.18 11.98 12.52
N ARG A 477 25.01 11.37 12.71
CA ARG A 477 24.75 10.03 12.15
C ARG A 477 24.65 10.05 10.63
N PHE A 478 24.12 11.13 10.04
CA PHE A 478 24.12 11.30 8.60
C PHE A 478 25.55 11.37 8.05
N ALA A 479 26.43 12.19 8.63
CA ALA A 479 27.82 12.28 8.20
C ALA A 479 28.55 10.94 8.34
N ALA A 480 28.26 10.18 9.41
CA ALA A 480 28.77 8.82 9.57
C ALA A 480 28.22 7.86 8.50
N LEU A 481 26.95 7.98 8.11
CA LEU A 481 26.37 7.17 7.04
C LEU A 481 26.98 7.52 5.67
N GLU A 482 27.11 8.82 5.39
CA GLU A 482 27.69 9.37 4.16
C GLU A 482 29.10 8.83 3.93
N LYS A 483 29.95 8.85 4.97
CA LYS A 483 31.32 8.30 4.93
C LYS A 483 31.38 6.81 4.58
N HIS A 484 30.38 6.02 4.99
CA HIS A 484 30.36 4.57 4.79
C HIS A 484 29.40 4.13 3.66
N SER A 485 28.82 5.08 2.91
CA SER A 485 27.78 4.86 1.91
C SER A 485 28.14 3.80 0.87
N ALA A 486 29.36 3.81 0.34
CA ALA A 486 29.84 2.84 -0.64
C ALA A 486 29.90 1.41 -0.06
N SER A 487 30.44 1.25 1.15
CA SER A 487 30.51 -0.04 1.83
C SER A 487 29.12 -0.57 2.18
N ILE A 488 28.22 0.31 2.62
CA ILE A 488 26.84 -0.03 2.94
C ILE A 488 26.11 -0.50 1.68
N THR A 489 26.25 0.23 0.57
CA THR A 489 25.66 -0.13 -0.72
C THR A 489 26.12 -1.51 -1.18
N SER A 490 27.42 -1.83 -1.04
CA SER A 490 27.96 -3.17 -1.36
C SER A 490 27.32 -4.25 -0.47
N SER A 491 27.26 -4.02 0.84
CA SER A 491 26.64 -4.95 1.80
C SER A 491 25.16 -5.19 1.49
N LEU A 492 24.40 -4.13 1.17
CA LEU A 492 23.00 -4.26 0.77
C LEU A 492 22.84 -5.11 -0.49
N ARG A 493 23.71 -4.92 -1.49
CA ARG A 493 23.71 -5.69 -2.74
C ARG A 493 23.98 -7.18 -2.50
N GLU A 494 24.87 -7.51 -1.57
CA GLU A 494 25.19 -8.90 -1.21
C GLU A 494 24.06 -9.58 -0.41
N GLN A 495 23.35 -8.82 0.41
CA GLN A 495 22.26 -9.35 1.25
C GLN A 495 20.93 -9.48 0.49
N MET A 496 20.65 -8.58 -0.46
CA MET A 496 19.36 -8.51 -1.16
C MET A 496 18.90 -9.83 -1.83
N PRO A 497 19.76 -10.62 -2.49
CA PRO A 497 19.35 -11.90 -3.06
C PRO A 497 18.73 -12.86 -2.03
N LYS A 498 19.23 -12.88 -0.78
CA LYS A 498 18.70 -13.76 0.28
C LYS A 498 17.23 -13.46 0.59
N PHE A 499 16.88 -12.17 0.64
CA PHE A 499 15.50 -11.71 0.86
C PHE A 499 14.59 -12.12 -0.30
N LYS A 500 15.04 -11.88 -1.54
CA LYS A 500 14.29 -12.26 -2.74
C LYS A 500 14.09 -13.77 -2.84
N SER A 501 15.11 -14.57 -2.55
CA SER A 501 15.01 -16.03 -2.54
C SER A 501 14.04 -16.54 -1.46
N SER A 502 14.07 -15.96 -0.25
CA SER A 502 13.10 -16.32 0.80
C SER A 502 11.66 -16.05 0.38
N LEU A 503 11.41 -14.93 -0.29
CA LEU A 503 10.09 -14.59 -0.82
C LEU A 503 9.68 -15.53 -1.97
N GLN A 504 10.60 -15.88 -2.85
CA GLN A 504 10.35 -16.83 -3.93
C GLN A 504 9.93 -18.20 -3.39
N ILE A 505 10.65 -18.74 -2.40
CA ILE A 505 10.30 -20.01 -1.73
C ILE A 505 8.90 -19.94 -1.11
N GLN A 506 8.55 -18.81 -0.49
CA GLN A 506 7.21 -18.59 0.04
C GLN A 506 6.15 -18.60 -1.05
N TYR A 507 6.36 -17.85 -2.15
CA TYR A 507 5.41 -17.83 -3.27
C TYR A 507 5.24 -19.22 -3.89
N ASP A 508 6.32 -19.97 -4.11
CA ASP A 508 6.26 -21.34 -4.62
C ASP A 508 5.45 -22.23 -3.68
N THR A 509 5.70 -22.16 -2.37
CA THR A 509 4.95 -22.91 -1.35
C THR A 509 3.46 -22.59 -1.39
N VAL A 510 3.11 -21.31 -1.50
CA VAL A 510 1.73 -20.83 -1.50
C VAL A 510 1.01 -21.19 -2.79
N PHE A 511 1.65 -21.02 -3.94
CA PHE A 511 1.04 -21.29 -5.24
C PHE A 511 0.83 -22.80 -5.47
N ASN A 512 1.73 -23.64 -4.96
CA ASN A 512 1.57 -25.09 -4.97
C ASN A 512 0.31 -25.58 -4.23
N LEU A 513 -0.31 -24.77 -3.36
CA LEU A 513 -1.57 -25.14 -2.69
C LEU A 513 -2.75 -25.31 -3.66
N ILE A 514 -2.66 -24.71 -4.85
CA ILE A 514 -3.74 -24.69 -5.86
C ILE A 514 -3.25 -25.09 -7.26
N ASP A 515 -1.99 -25.52 -7.42
CA ASP A 515 -1.47 -26.04 -8.69
C ASP A 515 -1.97 -27.46 -9.05
N GLY A 516 -2.60 -28.13 -8.09
CA GLY A 516 -3.17 -29.48 -8.25
C GLY A 516 -4.46 -29.55 -9.08
#